data_AF-A0A937VSW4-F1
#
_entry.id   AF-A0A937VSW4-F1
#
_cell.length_a   1.000
_cell.length_b   1.000
_cell.length_c   1.000
_cell.angle_alpha   90.00
_cell.angle_beta   90.00
_cell.angle_gamma   90.00
#
_symmetry.space_group_name_H-M   'P 1'
#
loop_
_entity.id
_entity.type
_entity.pdbx_description
1 polymer ?
#
loop_
_entity_poly.entity_id
_entity_poly.type
_entity_poly.pdbx_seq_one_letter_code
_entity_poly.pdbx_strand_id
1 'polypeptide(L)'
;MSVVSVELDLHALTVEEALPALDRYLSAAFMAGYSEVRIVHGKGSGILRQAVNRELRRHPLVNSFRIGGHREGQTGCTIVQLVEH
;
A
#
# COMPACT_ATOMS: atom_id res chain seq x y z
N MET A 1 1.65 22.45 -2.79
CA MET A 1 1.02 21.11 -2.85
C MET A 1 2.12 20.08 -2.67
N SER A 2 2.05 19.25 -1.63
CA SER A 2 2.94 18.09 -1.52
C SER A 2 2.54 17.09 -2.61
N VAL A 3 3.46 16.79 -3.52
CA VAL A 3 3.25 15.76 -4.54
C VAL A 3 3.25 14.41 -3.83
N VAL A 4 2.13 13.71 -3.87
CA VAL A 4 2.02 12.33 -3.35
C VAL A 4 2.58 11.39 -4.43
N SER A 5 3.37 10.40 -4.04
CA SER A 5 3.87 9.38 -4.97
C SER A 5 2.79 8.32 -5.24
N VAL A 6 2.77 7.72 -6.43
CA VAL A 6 1.94 6.53 -6.73
C VAL A 6 2.45 5.25 -6.04
N GLU A 7 3.59 5.36 -5.35
CA GLU A 7 4.21 4.30 -4.57
C GLU A 7 4.47 4.77 -3.13
N LEU A 8 4.11 3.91 -2.18
CA LEU A 8 4.53 4.02 -0.78
C LEU A 8 5.55 2.92 -0.49
N ASP A 9 6.69 3.32 0.05
CA ASP A 9 7.70 2.39 0.51
C ASP A 9 7.69 2.25 2.03
N LEU A 10 7.43 1.03 2.49
CA LEU A 10 7.39 0.60 3.89
C LEU A 10 8.57 -0.33 4.22
N HIS A 11 9.54 -0.50 3.32
CA HIS A 11 10.69 -1.37 3.60
C HIS A 11 11.41 -0.93 4.87
N ALA A 12 11.95 -1.91 5.59
CA ALA A 12 12.69 -1.72 6.85
C ALA A 12 11.91 -1.06 8.01
N LEU A 13 10.63 -0.73 7.83
CA LEU A 13 9.78 -0.28 8.93
C LEU A 13 9.34 -1.45 9.81
N THR A 14 9.07 -1.16 11.08
CA THR A 14 8.31 -2.05 11.94
C THR A 14 6.82 -2.04 11.55
N VAL A 15 6.04 -3.01 12.04
CA VAL A 15 4.59 -3.04 11.77
C VAL A 15 3.92 -1.81 12.37
N GLU A 16 4.35 -1.40 13.56
CA GLU A 16 3.87 -0.26 14.32
C GLU A 16 4.10 1.07 13.59
N GLU A 17 5.19 1.19 12.82
CA GLU A 17 5.47 2.36 11.97
C GLU A 17 4.74 2.28 10.62
N ALA A 18 4.67 1.08 10.05
CA ALA A 18 4.17 0.87 8.69
C ALA A 18 2.66 1.08 8.57
N LEU A 19 1.85 0.61 9.52
CA LEU A 19 0.40 0.71 9.42
C LEU A 19 -0.11 2.17 9.49
N PRO A 20 0.37 3.02 10.41
CA PRO A 20 0.00 4.44 10.40
C PRO A 20 0.49 5.18 9.15
N ALA A 21 1.64 4.80 8.59
CA ALA A 21 2.13 5.37 7.35
C ALA A 21 1.25 4.98 6.14
N LEU A 22 0.82 3.71 6.09
CA LEU A 22 -0.11 3.21 5.09
C LEU A 22 -1.45 3.96 5.12
N ASP A 23 -2.06 4.12 6.29
CA ASP A 23 -3.34 4.81 6.45
C ASP A 23 -3.30 6.27 5.95
N ARG A 24 -2.28 7.02 6.41
CA ARG A 24 -2.06 8.41 5.97
C ARG A 24 -1.83 8.48 4.46
N TYR A 25 -1.07 7.54 3.92
CA TYR A 25 -0.78 7.50 2.49
C TYR A 25 -2.03 7.20 1.65
N LEU A 26 -2.84 6.21 2.03
CA LEU A 26 -4.05 5.85 1.28
C LEU A 26 -5.04 7.02 1.24
N SER A 27 -5.17 7.76 2.35
CA SER A 27 -5.95 8.99 2.39
C SER A 27 -5.40 10.07 1.45
N ALA A 28 -4.07 10.28 1.46
CA ALA A 28 -3.43 11.26 0.59
C ALA A 28 -3.51 10.89 -0.90
N ALA A 29 -3.32 9.61 -1.24
CA ALA A 29 -3.44 9.09 -2.59
C ALA A 29 -4.87 9.19 -3.12
N PHE A 30 -5.85 8.89 -2.27
CA PHE A 30 -7.26 9.08 -2.59
C PHE A 30 -7.55 10.56 -2.85
N MET A 31 -7.15 11.49 -1.98
CA MET A 31 -7.33 12.92 -2.22
C MET A 31 -6.60 13.44 -3.47
N ALA A 32 -5.51 12.79 -3.87
CA ALA A 32 -4.79 13.09 -5.11
C ALA A 32 -5.47 12.53 -6.38
N GLY A 33 -6.58 11.79 -6.23
CA GLY A 33 -7.35 11.23 -7.34
C GLY A 33 -6.71 9.99 -7.97
N TYR A 34 -5.83 9.28 -7.25
CA TYR A 34 -5.27 8.04 -7.76
C TYR A 34 -6.29 6.91 -7.71
N SER A 35 -6.38 6.14 -8.79
CA SER A 35 -7.18 4.91 -8.86
C SER A 35 -6.37 3.68 -8.43
N GLU A 36 -5.06 3.69 -8.66
CA GLU A 36 -4.14 2.60 -8.32
C GLU A 36 -2.89 3.14 -7.65
N VAL A 37 -2.43 2.43 -6.61
CA VAL A 37 -1.14 2.70 -5.94
C VAL A 37 -0.38 1.41 -5.65
N ARG A 38 0.93 1.53 -5.48
CA ARG A 38 1.83 0.43 -5.10
C ARG A 38 2.29 0.58 -3.65
N ILE A 39 2.15 -0.47 -2.86
CA ILE A 39 2.67 -0.54 -1.49
C ILE A 39 3.84 -1.52 -1.45
N VAL A 40 5.05 -1.01 -1.28
CA VAL A 40 6.26 -1.82 -1.17
C VAL A 40 6.51 -2.14 0.30
N HIS A 41 6.45 -3.41 0.67
CA HIS A 41 6.66 -3.88 2.05
C HIS A 41 7.86 -4.82 2.19
N GLY A 42 8.58 -5.05 1.09
CA GLY A 42 9.68 -6.00 1.01
C GLY A 42 9.22 -7.46 1.00
N LYS A 43 10.14 -8.37 0.66
CA LYS A 43 9.89 -9.83 0.64
C LYS A 43 10.05 -10.43 2.04
N GLY A 44 11.22 -10.24 2.64
CA GLY A 44 11.56 -10.58 4.03
C GLY A 44 10.98 -11.91 4.54
N SER A 45 10.64 -11.95 5.83
CA SER A 45 9.84 -13.00 6.46
C SER A 45 8.35 -12.93 6.10
N GLY A 46 7.94 -11.90 5.35
CA GLY A 46 6.54 -11.64 5.00
C GLY A 46 5.68 -11.07 6.13
N ILE A 47 6.26 -10.66 7.27
CA ILE A 47 5.53 -10.06 8.39
C ILE A 47 4.81 -8.78 7.94
N LEU A 48 5.54 -7.82 7.34
CA LEU A 48 4.92 -6.59 6.84
C LEU A 48 3.86 -6.86 5.77
N ARG A 49 4.14 -7.76 4.82
CA ARG A 49 3.15 -8.19 3.82
C ARG A 49 1.84 -8.66 4.47
N GLN A 50 1.92 -9.49 5.51
CA GLN A 50 0.74 -10.00 6.20
C GLN A 50 -0.01 -8.90 6.96
N ALA A 51 0.71 -7.98 7.61
CA ALA A 51 0.12 -6.84 8.32
C ALA A 51 -0.57 -5.88 7.34
N VAL A 52 0.12 -5.48 6.27
CA VAL A 52 -0.41 -4.63 5.19
C VAL A 52 -1.65 -5.27 4.56
N ASN A 53 -1.60 -6.55 4.17
CA ASN A 53 -2.75 -7.21 3.56
C ASN A 53 -3.95 -7.30 4.52
N ARG A 54 -3.72 -7.41 5.84
CA ARG A 54 -4.79 -7.41 6.84
C ARG A 54 -5.44 -6.04 6.96
N GLU A 55 -4.64 -4.97 6.94
CA GLU A 55 -5.14 -3.59 6.94
C GLU A 55 -5.94 -3.29 5.68
N LEU A 56 -5.38 -3.60 4.50
CA LEU A 56 -6.03 -3.34 3.22
C LEU A 56 -7.39 -4.02 3.08
N ARG A 57 -7.59 -5.22 3.66
CA ARG A 57 -8.88 -5.93 3.64
C ARG A 57 -10.02 -5.19 4.34
N ARG A 58 -9.70 -4.32 5.31
CA ARG A 58 -10.70 -3.60 6.12
C ARG A 58 -10.72 -2.10 5.83
N HIS A 59 -9.81 -1.61 5.01
CA HIS A 59 -9.62 -0.18 4.80
C HIS A 59 -10.71 0.38 3.88
N PRO A 60 -11.47 1.42 4.29
CA PRO A 60 -12.64 1.89 3.55
C PRO A 60 -12.32 2.48 2.18
N LEU A 61 -11.10 2.99 1.98
CA LEU A 61 -10.66 3.54 0.69
C LEU A 61 -10.12 2.48 -0.29
N VAL A 62 -10.09 1.20 0.10
CA VAL A 62 -9.56 0.12 -0.74
C VAL A 62 -10.70 -0.64 -1.40
N ASN A 63 -10.73 -0.64 -2.72
CA ASN A 63 -11.69 -1.42 -3.51
C ASN A 63 -11.23 -2.87 -3.68
N SER A 64 -9.97 -3.06 -4.10
CA SER A 64 -9.36 -4.38 -4.21
C SER A 64 -7.84 -4.29 -4.13
N PHE A 65 -7.16 -5.42 -3.91
CA PHE A 65 -5.70 -5.45 -3.95
C PHE A 65 -5.19 -6.83 -4.37
N ARG A 66 -3.97 -6.86 -4.92
CA ARG A 66 -3.28 -8.07 -5.37
C ARG A 66 -1.78 -7.98 -5.13
N ILE A 67 -1.11 -9.12 -5.09
CA ILE A 67 0.36 -9.14 -5.13
C ILE A 67 0.85 -8.56 -6.47
N GLY A 68 2.00 -7.88 -6.43
CA GLY A 68 2.65 -7.37 -7.63
C GLY A 68 2.97 -8.47 -8.65
N GLY A 69 2.92 -8.12 -9.93
CA GLY A 69 3.37 -8.95 -11.03
C GLY A 69 4.89 -8.98 -11.18
N HIS A 70 5.36 -9.69 -12.22
CA HIS A 70 6.79 -9.90 -12.48
C HIS A 70 7.59 -8.60 -12.63
N ARG A 71 6.97 -7.55 -13.19
CA ARG A 71 7.58 -6.22 -13.42
C ARG A 71 7.23 -5.18 -12.36
N GLU A 72 6.46 -5.54 -11.34
CA GLU A 72 5.95 -4.61 -10.34
C GLU A 72 6.57 -4.80 -8.96
N GLY A 73 7.41 -5.82 -8.76
CA GLY A 73 8.03 -6.15 -7.47
C GLY A 73 7.63 -7.51 -6.88
N GLN A 74 6.76 -8.26 -7.58
CA GLN A 74 6.30 -9.60 -7.19
C GLN A 74 5.77 -9.61 -5.73
N THR A 75 6.16 -10.61 -4.95
CA THR A 75 5.79 -10.76 -3.53
C THR A 75 6.36 -9.69 -2.60
N GLY A 76 7.16 -8.75 -3.12
CA GLY A 76 7.71 -7.62 -2.37
C GLY A 76 6.78 -6.41 -2.28
N CYS A 77 5.68 -6.41 -3.03
CA CYS A 77 4.71 -5.34 -3.02
C CYS A 77 3.27 -5.84 -3.22
N THR A 78 2.34 -4.97 -2.87
CA THR A 78 0.91 -5.12 -3.13
C THR A 78 0.44 -3.96 -3.99
N ILE A 79 -0.29 -4.26 -5.06
CA ILE A 79 -0.99 -3.28 -5.90
C ILE A 79 -2.39 -3.11 -5.33
N VAL A 80 -2.79 -1.86 -5.09
CA VAL A 80 -4.04 -1.50 -4.45
C VAL A 80 -4.87 -0.67 -5.42
N GLN A 81 -6.10 -1.11 -5.70
CA GLN A 81 -7.12 -0.29 -6.34
C GLN A 81 -7.87 0.46 -5.26
N LEU A 82 -7.91 1.79 -5.38
CA LEU A 82 -8.70 2.64 -4.51
C LEU A 82 -10.16 2.66 -4.98
N VAL A 83 -11.07 3.02 -4.07
CA VAL A 83 -12.47 3.29 -4.43
C VAL A 83 -12.54 4.50 -5.36
N GLU A 84 -13.51 4.48 -6.27
CA GLU A 84 -13.77 5.64 -7.14
C GLU A 84 -14.32 6.81 -6.31
N HIS A 85 -14.00 8.04 -6.72
CA HIS A 85 -14.59 9.27 -6.18
C HIS A 85 -16.00 9.50 -6.72
#